data_AF-A0A550GBY9-F1
#
_entry.id   AF-A0A550GBY9-F1
#
_cell.length_a   1.000
_cell.length_b   1.000
_cell.length_c   1.000
_cell.angle_alpha   90.00
_cell.angle_beta   90.00
_cell.angle_gamma   90.00
#
_symmetry.space_group_name_H-M   'P 1'
#
loop_
_entity.id
_entity.type
_entity.pdbx_description
1 polymer ?
#
loop_
_entity_poly.entity_id
_entity_poly.type
_entity_poly.pdbx_seq_one_letter_code
_entity_poly.pdbx_strand_id
1 'polypeptide(L)' 'MEQEETAIAVMGTKGQIVIPKKLRSELQITPKTKLAIYRKDNKLVLMKLDPSPVDKS' A
#
# COMPACT_ATOMS: atom_id res chain seq x y z
N MET A 1 -12.34 0.19 -19.96
CA MET A 1 -12.50 0.26 -18.49
C MET A 1 -11.51 -0.73 -17.92
N GLU A 2 -10.37 -0.26 -17.42
CA GLU A 2 -9.44 -1.16 -16.73
C GLU A 2 -10.15 -1.63 -15.46
N GLN A 3 -10.50 -2.90 -15.41
CA GLN A 3 -10.98 -3.51 -14.18
C GLN A 3 -9.78 -3.49 -13.22
N GLU A 4 -9.80 -2.61 -12.22
CA GLU A 4 -8.85 -2.68 -11.10
C GLU A 4 -8.92 -4.09 -10.53
N GLU A 5 -7.87 -4.88 -10.76
CA GLU A 5 -7.81 -6.28 -10.38
C GLU A 5 -7.93 -6.37 -8.85
N THR A 6 -9.13 -6.69 -8.38
CA THR A 6 -9.43 -6.66 -6.94
C THR A 6 -8.89 -7.92 -6.31
N ALA A 7 -7.78 -7.80 -5.58
CA ALA A 7 -7.27 -8.90 -4.79
C ALA A 7 -7.91 -8.90 -3.40
N ILE A 8 -8.52 -10.04 -3.03
CA ILE A 8 -9.11 -10.22 -1.69
C ILE A 8 -7.98 -10.56 -0.71
N ALA A 9 -7.87 -9.78 0.36
CA ALA A 9 -6.97 -10.05 1.48
C ALA A 9 -7.78 -10.26 2.77
N VAL A 10 -7.35 -11.21 3.59
CA VAL A 10 -7.95 -11.48 4.90
C VAL A 10 -7.19 -10.66 5.95
N MET A 11 -7.94 -10.03 6.86
CA MET A 11 -7.37 -9.29 7.99
C MET A 11 -6.86 -10.25 9.05
N GLY A 12 -5.60 -10.09 9.44
CA GLY A 12 -4.99 -10.81 10.54
C GLY A 12 -5.50 -10.33 11.90
N THR A 13 -5.17 -11.09 12.95
CA THR A 13 -5.65 -10.85 14.32
C THR A 13 -5.24 -9.51 14.94
N LYS A 14 -4.23 -8.83 14.39
CA LYS A 14 -3.75 -7.51 14.85
C LYS A 14 -4.12 -6.40 13.87
N GLY A 15 -5.05 -6.64 12.94
CA GLY A 15 -5.43 -5.68 11.91
C GLY A 15 -4.43 -5.55 10.76
N GLN A 16 -3.46 -6.46 10.64
CA GLN A 16 -2.52 -6.49 9.54
C GLN A 16 -3.12 -7.18 8.30
N ILE A 17 -2.78 -6.68 7.11
CA ILE A 17 -3.11 -7.32 5.83
C ILE A 17 -1.82 -7.69 5.09
N VAL A 18 -1.90 -8.73 4.27
CA VAL A 18 -0.80 -9.10 3.37
C VAL A 18 -1.10 -8.52 1.99
N ILE A 19 -0.16 -7.73 1.46
CA ILE A 19 -0.22 -7.26 0.07
C ILE A 19 0.15 -8.44 -0.84
N PRO A 20 -0.75 -8.89 -1.74
CA PRO A 20 -0.50 -10.00 -2.66
C PRO A 20 0.76 -9.78 -3.50
N LYS A 21 1.47 -10.88 -3.79
CA LYS A 21 2.77 -10.85 -4.47
C LYS A 21 2.73 -10.08 -5.81
N LYS A 22 1.65 -10.21 -6.58
CA LYS A 22 1.47 -9.52 -7.87
C LYS A 22 1.47 -7.99 -7.72
N LEU A 23 0.57 -7.46 -6.89
CA LEU A 23 0.50 -6.03 -6.57
C LEU A 23 1.79 -5.50 -5.97
N ARG A 24 2.44 -6.29 -5.10
CA ARG A 24 3.74 -5.92 -4.52
C ARG A 24 4.82 -5.73 -5.57
N SER A 25 4.87 -6.58 -6.59
CA SER A 25 5.82 -6.49 -7.71
C SER A 25 5.51 -5.30 -8.62
N GLU A 26 4.24 -5.12 -8.99
CA GLU A 26 3.78 -4.04 -9.88
C GLU A 26 4.02 -2.65 -9.26
N LEU A 27 3.73 -2.51 -7.96
CA LEU A 27 3.95 -1.26 -7.20
C LEU A 27 5.38 -1.12 -6.67
N GLN A 28 6.27 -2.08 -6.95
CA GLN A 28 7.67 -2.10 -6.51
C GLN A 28 7.81 -1.84 -4.99
N ILE A 29 6.98 -2.51 -4.18
CA ILE A 29 6.98 -2.40 -2.72
C ILE A 29 7.97 -3.42 -2.16
N THR A 30 9.12 -2.94 -1.71
CA THR A 30 10.20 -3.78 -1.14
C THR A 30 10.10 -3.81 0.38
N PRO A 31 10.77 -4.76 1.07
CA PRO A 31 10.88 -4.70 2.52
C PRO A 31 11.38 -3.31 2.97
N LYS A 32 10.82 -2.78 4.06
CA LYS A 32 11.13 -1.44 4.60
C LYS A 32 10.67 -0.25 3.77
N THR A 33 9.94 -0.46 2.66
CA THR A 33 9.25 0.65 1.96
C THR A 33 8.25 1.30 2.92
N LYS A 34 8.31 2.63 3.04
CA LYS A 34 7.33 3.39 3.83
C LYS A 34 6.08 3.60 2.98
N LEU A 35 4.91 3.36 3.59
CA LEU A 35 3.61 3.61 2.97
C LEU A 35 2.87 4.65 3.82
N ALA A 36 2.33 5.67 3.17
CA ALA A 36 1.31 6.50 3.78
C ALA A 36 -0.02 5.74 3.76
N ILE A 37 -0.75 5.82 4.86
CA ILE A 37 -2.08 5.24 5.01
C ILE A 37 -3.03 6.38 5.34
N TYR A 38 -4.07 6.54 4.54
CA TYR A 38 -5.12 7.51 4.81
C TYR A 38 -6.49 6.97 4.39
N ARG A 39 -7.53 7.53 4.99
CA ARG A 39 -8.91 7.23 4.63
C ARG A 39 -9.36 8.18 3.54
N LYS A 40 -9.98 7.65 2.48
CA LYS A 40 -10.70 8.42 1.47
C LYS A 40 -12.07 7.76 1.29
N ASP A 41 -13.13 8.51 1.61
CA ASP A 41 -14.50 7.99 1.65
C ASP A 41 -14.61 6.74 2.54
N ASN A 42 -15.08 5.62 1.98
CA ASN A 42 -15.15 4.32 2.64
C ASN A 42 -14.00 3.38 2.22
N LYS A 43 -12.85 3.93 1.84
CA LYS A 43 -11.67 3.18 1.41
C LYS A 43 -10.45 3.53 2.26
N LEU A 44 -9.62 2.53 2.54
CA LEU A 44 -8.24 2.75 2.99
C LEU A 44 -7.36 2.82 1.75
N VAL A 45 -6.63 3.93 1.61
CA VAL A 45 -5.69 4.14 0.53
C VAL A 45 -4.28 4.02 1.08
N LEU A 46 -3.49 3.15 0.46
CA LEU A 46 -2.07 3.01 0.74
C LEU A 46 -1.29 3.63 -0.42
N MET A 47 -0.36 4.51 -0.09
CA MET A 47 0.48 5.19 -1.08
C MET A 47 1.95 4.96 -0.75
N LYS A 48 2.74 4.54 -1.73
CA LYS A 48 4.19 4.43 -1.60
C LYS A 48 4.77 5.82 -1.37
N LEU A 49 5.57 5.97 -0.32
CA LEU A 49 6.34 7.17 -0.09
C LEU A 49 7.70 6.97 -0.73
N ASP A 50 7.96 7.71 -1.81
CA ASP A 50 9.31 7.85 -2.29
C ASP A 50 10.12 8.65 -1.26
N PRO A 51 11.39 8.29 -1.03
CA PRO A 51 12.28 9.11 -0.22
C PRO A 51 12.52 10.43 -0.96
N SER A 52 11.61 11.39 -0.82
CA SER A 52 11.89 12.77 -1.21
C SER A 52 13.01 13.31 -0.32
N PRO A 53 13.98 14.05 -0.88
CA PRO A 53 15.15 14.53 -0.14
C PRO A 53 14.86 15.69 0.83
N VAL A 54 13.62 15.84 1.31
CA VAL A 54 13.16 17.02 2.06
C VAL A 54 12.88 16.65 3.51
N ASP A 55 13.95 16.29 4.23
CA ASP A 55 14.01 16.38 5.69
C ASP A 55 15.41 16.92 6.05
N LYS A 56 15.62 18.17 5.64
CA LYS A 56 16.62 19.08 6.21
C LYS A 56 15.96 20.45 6.30
N SER A 57 15.29 20.72 7.41
CA SER A 57 14.95 22.08 7.87
C SER A 57 15.01 22.10 9.38
#